data_AF-A0A9D0AAZ8-F1
#
_entry.id   AF-A0A9D0AAZ8-F1
#
_cell.length_a   1.000
_cell.length_b   1.000
_cell.length_c   1.000
_cell.angle_alpha   90.00
_cell.angle_beta   90.00
_cell.angle_gamma   90.00
#
_symmetry.space_group_name_H-M   'P 1'
#
loop_
_entity.id
_entity.type
_entity.pdbx_description
1 polymer ?
#
loop_
_entity_poly.entity_id
_entity_poly.type
_entity_poly.pdbx_seq_one_letter_code
_entity_poly.pdbx_strand_id
1 'polypeptide(L)'
;NGENIYPETIEHKLNRYPQLVESLVLENRGKIEAWVYPDYDFIDGVTAGQSREQRHTYITSQLEQIRKAVNGQLSSASRLSRILERREPFIKTATHKIKRYLYTADSISESSS
;
A
#
# COMPACT_ATOMS: atom_id res chain seq x y z
N ASN A 1 -18.89 19.97 3.01
CA ASN A 1 -18.23 19.11 2.00
C ASN A 1 -17.91 17.77 2.62
N GLY A 2 -18.91 16.91 2.74
CA GLY A 2 -18.72 15.51 3.14
C GLY A 2 -18.62 14.65 1.89
N GLU A 3 -17.47 14.67 1.23
CA GLU A 3 -17.16 13.57 0.32
C GLU A 3 -16.87 12.37 1.21
N ASN A 4 -17.71 11.34 1.15
CA ASN A 4 -17.40 10.10 1.85
C ASN A 4 -16.22 9.44 1.15
N ILE A 5 -15.07 9.48 1.80
CA ILE A 5 -13.84 8.85 1.35
C ILE A 5 -13.85 7.44 1.90
N TYR A 6 -14.15 6.46 1.05
CA TYR A 6 -14.18 5.06 1.45
C TYR A 6 -12.80 4.43 1.21
N PRO A 7 -12.07 4.01 2.27
CA PRO A 7 -10.79 3.30 2.14
C PRO A 7 -10.85 2.17 1.10
N GLU A 8 -11.97 1.46 1.03
CA GLU A 8 -12.21 0.34 0.12
C GLU A 8 -12.16 0.76 -1.36
N THR A 9 -12.58 1.99 -1.68
CA THR A 9 -12.49 2.51 -3.05
C THR A 9 -11.04 2.74 -3.46
N ILE A 10 -10.22 3.22 -2.53
CA ILE A 10 -8.79 3.44 -2.76
C ILE A 10 -8.07 2.10 -2.87
N GLU A 11 -8.39 1.13 -2.01
CA GLU A 11 -7.90 -0.25 -2.08
C GLU A 11 -8.24 -0.91 -3.41
N HIS A 12 -9.48 -0.75 -3.90
CA HIS A 12 -9.87 -1.28 -5.21
C HIS A 12 -9.06 -0.64 -6.35
N LYS A 13 -8.70 0.65 -6.25
CA LYS A 13 -7.80 1.29 -7.22
C LYS A 13 -6.38 0.74 -7.14
N LEU A 14 -5.86 0.52 -5.92
CA LEU A 14 -4.53 -0.05 -5.70
C LEU A 14 -4.43 -1.50 -6.19
N ASN A 15 -5.44 -2.32 -5.94
CA ASN A 15 -5.45 -3.74 -6.33
C ASN A 15 -5.59 -3.96 -7.85
N ARG A 16 -5.72 -2.89 -8.66
CA ARG A 16 -5.66 -2.97 -10.13
C ARG A 16 -4.23 -2.96 -10.68
N TYR A 17 -3.24 -2.63 -9.83
CA TYR A 17 -1.84 -2.63 -10.22
C TYR A 17 -1.26 -4.03 -10.02
N PRO A 18 -0.76 -4.70 -11.07
CA PRO A 18 -0.25 -6.06 -10.97
C PRO A 18 0.99 -6.17 -10.06
N GLN A 19 1.66 -5.06 -9.78
CA GLN A 19 2.79 -5.01 -8.85
C GLN A 19 2.36 -5.18 -7.37
N LEU A 20 1.06 -5.16 -7.07
CA LEU A 20 0.52 -5.23 -5.71
C LEU A 20 -0.35 -6.48 -5.56
N VAL A 21 -0.07 -7.29 -4.52
CA VAL A 21 -0.87 -8.47 -4.18
C VAL A 21 -1.99 -8.09 -3.22
N GLU A 22 -1.69 -7.23 -2.24
CA GLU A 22 -2.63 -6.83 -1.21
C GLU A 22 -2.49 -5.34 -0.91
N SER A 23 -3.59 -4.68 -0.60
CA SER A 23 -3.60 -3.31 -0.09
C SER A 23 -4.57 -3.14 1.07
N LEU A 24 -4.20 -2.26 1.99
CA LEU A 24 -5.03 -1.82 3.11
C LEU A 24 -4.87 -0.32 3.26
N VAL A 25 -5.98 0.40 3.25
CA VAL A 25 -6.02 1.85 3.44
C VAL A 25 -6.52 2.16 4.84
N LEU A 26 -5.78 3.04 5.53
CA LEU A 26 -6.09 3.48 6.88
C LEU A 26 -5.93 4.99 7.01
N GLU A 27 -6.66 5.54 7.97
CA GLU A 27 -6.48 6.92 8.40
C GLU A 27 -5.50 6.97 9.57
N ASN A 28 -4.48 7.81 9.45
CA ASN A 28 -3.49 8.10 10.48
C ASN A 28 -3.48 9.60 10.76
N ARG A 29 -3.98 10.02 11.92
CA ARG A 29 -3.98 11.43 12.36
C ARG A 29 -4.52 12.39 11.28
N GLY A 30 -5.65 12.02 10.66
CA GLY A 30 -6.30 12.80 9.60
C GLY A 30 -5.62 12.74 8.22
N LYS A 31 -4.63 11.86 8.03
CA LYS A 31 -4.01 11.57 6.74
C LYS A 31 -4.37 10.17 6.28
N ILE A 32 -4.66 10.02 5.00
CA ILE A 32 -4.92 8.71 4.41
C ILE A 32 -3.58 8.09 4.00
N GLU A 33 -3.35 6.86 4.41
CA GLU A 33 -2.16 6.06 4.10
C GLU A 33 -2.59 4.72 3.52
N ALA A 34 -1.81 4.17 2.60
CA ALA A 34 -1.99 2.81 2.12
C ALA A 34 -0.80 1.95 2.53
N TRP A 35 -1.07 0.78 3.07
CA TRP A 35 -0.08 -0.27 3.28
C TRP A 35 -0.29 -1.30 2.19
N VAL A 36 0.79 -1.72 1.55
CA VAL A 36 0.71 -2.64 0.41
C VAL A 36 1.71 -3.75 0.56
N TYR A 37 1.31 -4.96 0.17
CA TYR A 37 2.21 -6.08 0.00
C TYR A 37 2.50 -6.22 -1.50
N PRO A 38 3.74 -5.89 -1.95
CA PRO A 38 4.09 -6.00 -3.36
C PRO A 38 4.17 -7.46 -3.82
N ASP A 39 4.02 -7.67 -5.12
CA ASP A 39 4.33 -8.94 -5.76
C ASP A 39 5.86 -9.07 -5.90
N TYR A 40 6.49 -9.64 -4.87
CA TYR A 40 7.95 -9.83 -4.87
C TYR A 40 8.41 -10.82 -5.94
N ASP A 41 7.59 -11.80 -6.34
CA ASP A 41 7.94 -12.74 -7.41
C ASP A 41 8.01 -11.99 -8.76
N PHE A 42 7.02 -11.13 -9.04
CA PHE A 42 7.06 -10.24 -10.19
C PHE A 42 8.28 -9.33 -10.15
N ILE A 43 8.52 -8.65 -9.01
CA ILE A 43 9.63 -7.71 -8.83
C ILE A 43 10.99 -8.41 -8.98
N ASP A 44 11.16 -9.60 -8.43
CA ASP A 44 12.40 -10.36 -8.54
C ASP A 44 12.64 -10.78 -10.00
N GLY A 45 11.59 -11.08 -10.75
CA GLY A 45 11.66 -11.32 -12.20
C GLY A 45 12.19 -10.11 -12.99
N VAL A 46 11.65 -8.90 -12.76
CA VAL A 46 12.12 -7.68 -13.46
C VAL A 46 13.44 -7.13 -12.93
N THR A 47 13.81 -7.43 -11.69
CA THR A 47 15.05 -6.98 -11.06
C THR A 47 16.12 -8.07 -10.99
N ALA A 48 15.99 -9.12 -11.80
CA ALA A 48 16.96 -10.20 -11.87
C ALA A 48 18.37 -9.66 -12.20
N GLY A 49 19.36 -10.07 -11.42
CA GLY A 49 20.75 -9.59 -11.55
C GLY A 49 21.03 -8.18 -11.00
N GLN A 50 20.03 -7.48 -10.46
CA GLN A 50 20.23 -6.19 -9.80
C GLN A 50 20.68 -6.35 -8.34
N SER A 51 21.38 -5.34 -7.82
CA SER A 51 21.73 -5.28 -6.40
C SER A 51 20.48 -5.09 -5.53
N ARG A 52 20.61 -5.39 -4.24
CA ARG A 52 19.55 -5.16 -3.25
C ARG A 52 19.09 -3.70 -3.22
N GLU A 53 20.02 -2.76 -3.36
CA GLU A 53 19.73 -1.31 -3.37
C GLU A 53 18.97 -0.90 -4.64
N GLN A 54 19.36 -1.46 -5.80
CA GLN A 54 18.67 -1.23 -7.07
C GLN A 54 17.24 -1.77 -7.03
N ARG A 55 17.04 -2.97 -6.49
CA ARG A 55 15.71 -3.55 -6.28
C ARG A 55 14.86 -2.69 -5.34
N HIS A 56 15.40 -2.28 -4.19
CA HIS A 56 14.69 -1.40 -3.26
C HIS A 56 14.31 -0.06 -3.91
N THR A 57 15.20 0.51 -4.72
CA THR A 57 14.95 1.73 -5.49
C THR A 57 13.84 1.52 -6.52
N TYR A 58 13.84 0.38 -7.21
CA TYR A 58 12.79 0.00 -8.14
C TYR A 58 11.42 -0.07 -7.45
N ILE A 59 11.33 -0.79 -6.32
CA ILE A 59 10.08 -0.92 -5.54
C ILE A 59 9.59 0.45 -5.09
N THR A 60 10.46 1.25 -4.46
CA THR A 60 10.10 2.59 -3.97
C THR A 60 9.60 3.48 -5.11
N SER A 61 10.24 3.41 -6.28
CA SER A 61 9.83 4.15 -7.47
C SER A 61 8.46 3.71 -8.00
N GLN A 62 8.19 2.40 -8.06
CA GLN A 62 6.90 1.87 -8.48
C GLN A 62 5.78 2.31 -7.52
N LEU A 63 5.99 2.17 -6.21
CA LEU A 63 5.01 2.59 -5.20
C LEU A 63 4.69 4.08 -5.28
N GLU A 64 5.70 4.94 -5.49
CA GLU A 64 5.48 6.38 -5.64
C GLU A 64 4.74 6.72 -6.94
N GLN A 65 5.02 6.02 -8.04
CA GLN A 65 4.27 6.17 -9.30
C GLN A 65 2.81 5.76 -9.13
N ILE A 66 2.55 4.63 -8.48
CA ILE A 66 1.19 4.16 -8.15
C ILE A 66 0.48 5.19 -7.28
N ARG A 67 1.13 5.71 -6.22
CA ARG A 67 0.56 6.75 -5.36
C ARG A 67 0.13 7.98 -6.14
N LYS A 68 0.99 8.49 -7.03
CA LYS A 68 0.68 9.65 -7.88
C LYS A 68 -0.49 9.37 -8.83
N ALA A 69 -0.49 8.21 -9.48
CA ALA A 69 -1.54 7.81 -10.41
C ALA A 69 -2.91 7.63 -9.72
N VAL A 70 -2.93 7.03 -8.53
CA VAL A 70 -4.15 6.92 -7.70
C VAL A 70 -4.60 8.29 -7.23
N ASN A 71 -3.68 9.13 -6.72
CA ASN A 71 -4.01 10.50 -6.27
C ASN A 71 -4.54 11.41 -7.38
N GLY A 72 -4.17 11.15 -8.64
CA GLY A 72 -4.72 11.84 -9.80
C GLY A 72 -6.21 11.54 -10.04
N GLN A 73 -6.72 10.43 -9.49
CA GLN A 73 -8.13 10.01 -9.60
C GLN A 73 -8.94 10.35 -8.34
N LEU A 74 -8.31 10.94 -7.33
CA LEU A 74 -8.91 11.22 -6.02
C LEU A 74 -9.10 12.73 -5.84
N SER A 75 -10.13 13.11 -5.09
CA SER A 75 -10.31 14.48 -4.64
C SER A 75 -9.18 14.88 -3.69
N SER A 76 -8.93 16.18 -3.54
CA SER A 76 -7.84 16.70 -2.70
C SER A 76 -7.91 16.21 -1.24
N ALA A 77 -9.12 16.02 -0.69
CA ALA A 77 -9.33 15.52 0.66
C ALA A 77 -9.03 14.01 0.81
N SER A 78 -9.03 13.27 -0.31
CA SER A 78 -8.91 11.80 -0.35
C SER A 78 -7.52 11.30 -0.70
N ARG A 79 -6.56 12.21 -0.93
CA ARG A 79 -5.24 11.82 -1.44
C ARG A 79 -4.45 11.03 -0.41
N LEU A 80 -3.83 9.96 -0.89
CA LEU A 80 -2.83 9.20 -0.17
C LEU A 80 -1.63 10.09 0.13
N SER A 81 -1.38 10.29 1.42
CA SER A 81 -0.19 10.97 1.91
C SER A 81 1.06 10.16 1.62
N ARG A 82 1.00 8.83 1.78
CA ARG A 82 2.08 7.88 1.45
C ARG A 82 1.55 6.47 1.19
N ILE A 83 2.39 5.67 0.55
CA ILE A 83 2.24 4.22 0.45
C ILE A 83 3.41 3.58 1.21
N LEU A 84 3.11 2.62 2.09
CA LEU A 84 4.09 1.87 2.87
C LEU A 84 4.19 0.45 2.32
N GLU A 85 5.41 0.03 1.99
CA GLU A 85 5.73 -1.35 1.65
C GLU A 85 5.67 -2.22 2.91
N ARG A 86 4.92 -3.32 2.82
CA ARG A 86 4.98 -4.42 3.79
C ARG A 86 5.85 -5.53 3.24
N ARG A 87 6.73 -6.06 4.09
CA ARG A 87 7.53 -7.26 3.80
C ARG A 87 6.77 -8.56 4.01
N GLU A 88 5.68 -8.51 4.77
CA GLU A 88 4.84 -9.66 5.07
C GLU A 88 3.40 -9.39 4.61
N PRO A 89 2.70 -10.44 4.13
CA PRO A 89 1.29 -10.33 3.76
C PRO A 89 0.41 -9.99 4.98
N PHE A 90 -0.80 -9.53 4.70
CA PHE A 90 -1.80 -9.27 5.73
C PHE A 90 -2.37 -10.58 6.28
N ILE A 91 -2.57 -10.62 7.60
CA ILE A 91 -3.28 -11.71 8.25
C ILE A 91 -4.73 -11.67 7.80
N LYS A 92 -5.20 -12.82 7.30
CA LYS A 92 -6.54 -12.99 6.73
C LYS A 92 -7.39 -13.95 7.56
N THR A 93 -8.71 -13.85 7.39
CA THR A 93 -9.67 -14.85 7.86
C THR A 93 -9.60 -16.11 6.99
N ALA A 94 -10.26 -17.19 7.41
CA ALA A 94 -10.47 -18.38 6.56
C ALA A 94 -11.20 -18.06 5.24
N THR A 95 -11.94 -16.95 5.19
CA THR A 95 -12.60 -16.42 3.98
C THR A 95 -11.70 -15.47 3.17
N HIS A 96 -10.39 -15.46 3.42
CA HIS A 96 -9.39 -14.62 2.73
C HIS A 96 -9.57 -13.10 2.88
N LYS A 97 -10.39 -12.63 3.84
CA LYS A 97 -10.55 -11.21 4.14
C LYS A 97 -9.47 -10.73 5.09
N ILE A 98 -8.86 -9.58 4.81
CA ILE A 98 -7.86 -8.96 5.69
C ILE A 98 -8.48 -8.66 7.06
N LYS A 99 -7.81 -9.07 8.14
CA LYS A 99 -8.20 -8.75 9.51
C LYS A 99 -7.79 -7.32 9.86
N ARG A 100 -8.51 -6.34 9.31
CA ARG A 100 -8.22 -4.89 9.43
C ARG A 100 -7.99 -4.42 10.87
N TYR A 101 -8.68 -5.01 11.84
CA TYR A 101 -8.57 -4.65 13.27
C TYR A 101 -7.17 -4.90 13.87
N LEU A 102 -6.31 -5.68 13.20
CA LEU A 102 -4.91 -5.89 13.60
C LEU A 102 -3.98 -4.75 13.14
N TYR A 103 -4.47 -3.83 12.31
CA TYR A 103 -3.66 -2.83 11.65
C TYR A 103 -4.16 -1.43 12.01
N THR A 104 -3.39 -0.74 12.84
CA THR A 104 -3.64 0.65 13.19
C THR A 104 -2.38 1.47 12.93
N ALA A 105 -2.52 2.76 12.69
CA ALA A 105 -1.36 3.62 12.48
C ALA A 105 -0.36 3.62 13.66
N ASP A 106 -0.83 3.30 14.87
CA ASP A 106 -0.03 3.21 16.09
C ASP A 106 0.84 1.94 16.13
N SER A 107 0.36 0.84 15.54
CA SER A 107 1.09 -0.45 15.49
C SER A 107 2.43 -0.42 14.73
N ILE A 108 2.72 0.67 14.00
CA ILE A 108 4.02 0.88 13.32
C ILE A 108 5.15 1.18 14.32
N SER A 109 4.85 1.77 15.48
CA SER A 109 5.91 2.25 16.39
C SER A 109 6.77 1.13 16.98
N GLU A 110 6.29 -0.11 17.01
CA GLU A 110 7.03 -1.25 17.58
C GLU A 110 7.87 -2.03 16.56
N SER A 111 7.63 -1.86 15.25
CA SER A 111 8.37 -2.61 14.21
C SER A 111 9.62 -1.89 13.70
N SER A 112 9.93 -0.70 14.22
CA SER A 112 11.07 0.13 13.82
C SER A 112 12.07 0.40 14.95
N SER A 113 12.00 -0.35 16.06
CA SER A 113 13.00 -0.35 17.14
C SER A 113 13.90 -1.58 17.08
#